data_AF-A0A1F6CLU5-F1
#
_entry.id   AF-A0A1F6CLU5-F1
#
_cell.length_a   1.000
_cell.length_b   1.000
_cell.length_c   1.000
_cell.angle_alpha   90.00
_cell.angle_beta   90.00
_cell.angle_gamma   90.00
#
_symmetry.space_group_name_H-M   'P 1'
#
loop_
_entity.id
_entity.type
_entity.pdbx_description
1 polymer ?
#
loop_
_entity_poly.entity_id
_entity_poly.type
_entity_poly.pdbx_seq_one_letter_code
_entity_poly.pdbx_strand_id
1 'polypeptide(L)'
;MSQKGFQALGVDVWDGDASDVKRFFVDLTGTTYPVLLKGGRVGSQYGVDRDVYMVVDQDGVVRYLSPGGLGQRYNEMAIISTIRSLLASDSDVAQSASDFDGNGEVGFDDFFLFAAAFGGRDARFDLDQSGGVDFSDFFLFAADFGKKARR
;
A
#
# COMPACT_ATOMS: atom_id res chain seq x y z
N MET A 1 15.72 -5.30 8.73
CA MET A 1 14.45 -5.91 9.18
C MET A 1 13.36 -4.88 8.95
N SER A 2 12.73 -4.89 7.77
CA SER A 2 11.56 -4.03 7.52
C SER A 2 10.34 -4.83 7.97
N GLN A 3 9.66 -4.39 9.03
CA GLN A 3 8.37 -4.99 9.34
C GLN A 3 7.38 -4.51 8.28
N LYS A 4 6.83 -5.46 7.51
CA LYS A 4 5.62 -5.22 6.71
C LYS A 4 4.52 -4.84 7.71
N GLY A 5 4.09 -3.57 7.70
CA GLY A 5 3.11 -3.07 8.66
C GLY A 5 3.03 -1.54 8.69
N PHE A 6 2.02 -1.03 9.41
CA PHE A 6 1.83 0.38 9.65
C PHE A 6 2.82 0.90 10.70
N GLN A 7 3.39 2.08 10.45
CA GLN A 7 4.19 2.82 11.43
C GLN A 7 3.56 4.19 11.67
N ALA A 8 3.45 4.58 12.94
CA ALA A 8 3.06 5.92 13.32
C ALA A 8 4.30 6.77 13.61
N LEU A 9 4.23 8.04 13.25
CA LEU A 9 5.19 9.06 13.62
C LEU A 9 4.47 10.38 13.83
N GLY A 10 4.88 11.13 14.84
CA GLY A 10 4.46 12.51 15.05
C GLY A 10 5.41 13.46 14.35
N VAL A 11 4.90 14.62 13.92
CA VAL A 11 5.74 15.70 13.38
C VAL A 11 5.34 16.99 14.08
N ASP A 12 6.27 17.57 14.83
CA ASP A 12 6.11 18.91 15.39
C ASP A 12 6.37 19.94 14.29
N VAL A 13 5.29 20.55 13.80
CA VAL A 13 5.33 21.59 12.76
C VAL A 13 5.46 23.01 13.33
N TRP A 14 5.54 23.15 14.66
CA TRP A 14 5.70 24.44 15.34
C TRP A 14 7.17 24.73 15.67
N ASP A 15 8.06 23.79 15.33
CA ASP A 15 9.50 23.88 15.52
C ASP A 15 9.88 24.17 16.99
N GLY A 16 9.14 23.57 17.92
CA GLY A 16 9.38 23.67 19.36
C GLY A 16 10.67 22.99 19.80
N ASP A 17 11.13 23.31 21.01
CA ASP A 17 12.27 22.60 21.60
C ASP A 17 11.89 21.16 21.95
N ALA A 18 12.86 20.26 21.86
CA ALA A 18 12.69 18.84 22.20
C ALA A 18 12.13 18.64 23.61
N SER A 19 12.54 19.48 24.57
CA SER A 19 12.10 19.39 25.96
C SER A 19 10.62 19.71 26.10
N ASP A 20 10.13 20.68 25.35
CA ASP A 20 8.74 21.10 25.37
C ASP A 20 7.84 20.05 24.71
N VAL A 21 8.25 19.53 23.53
CA VAL A 21 7.52 18.44 22.87
C VAL A 21 7.47 17.20 23.76
N LYS A 22 8.57 16.87 24.44
CA LYS A 22 8.59 15.75 25.39
C LYS A 22 7.61 15.99 26.55
N ARG A 23 7.68 17.16 27.20
CA ARG A 23 6.90 17.44 28.40
C ARG A 23 5.41 17.62 28.11
N PHE A 24 5.07 18.38 27.08
CA PHE A 24 3.70 18.83 26.83
C PHE A 24 2.94 17.93 25.84
N PHE A 25 3.64 17.07 25.10
CA PHE A 25 2.99 16.10 24.22
C PHE A 25 3.29 14.66 24.64
N VAL A 26 4.55 14.21 24.60
CA VAL A 26 4.89 12.80 24.78
C VAL A 26 4.53 12.29 26.19
N ASP A 27 5.02 12.96 27.24
CA ASP A 27 4.79 12.56 28.63
C ASP A 27 3.32 12.73 29.04
N LEU A 28 2.63 13.73 28.49
CA LEU A 28 1.22 14.02 28.79
C LEU A 28 0.26 13.02 28.13
N THR A 29 0.55 12.61 26.90
CA THR A 29 -0.32 11.72 26.10
C THR A 29 0.05 10.24 26.23
N GLY A 30 1.24 9.93 26.75
CA GLY A 30 1.77 8.57 26.75
C GLY A 30 2.13 8.07 25.34
N THR A 31 2.42 8.99 24.41
CA THR A 31 2.78 8.65 23.03
C THR A 31 4.02 7.74 23.00
N THR A 32 3.90 6.61 22.30
CA THR A 32 4.97 5.60 22.18
C THR A 32 5.68 5.60 20.84
N TYR A 33 5.11 6.27 19.83
CA TYR A 33 5.74 6.44 18.53
C TYR A 33 6.71 7.65 18.52
N PRO A 34 7.74 7.65 17.65
CA PRO A 34 8.68 8.77 17.59
C PRO A 34 8.01 10.06 17.13
N VAL A 35 8.46 11.19 17.67
CA VAL A 35 8.05 12.54 17.25
C VAL A 35 9.24 13.24 16.62
N LEU A 36 9.11 13.59 15.35
CA LEU A 36 10.10 14.36 14.60
C LEU A 36 9.94 15.84 14.92
N LEU A 37 11.04 16.51 15.19
CA LEU A 37 11.08 17.94 15.49
C LEU A 37 11.38 18.75 14.24
N LYS A 38 11.08 20.05 14.29
CA LYS A 38 11.44 21.02 13.25
C LYS A 38 10.79 20.74 11.89
N GLY A 39 9.55 20.25 11.92
CA GLY A 39 8.78 19.86 10.75
C GLY A 39 8.07 21.02 10.04
N GLY A 40 8.20 22.26 10.50
CA GLY A 40 7.41 23.40 10.01
C GLY A 40 7.51 23.65 8.51
N ARG A 41 8.69 23.43 7.92
CA ARG A 41 8.88 23.52 6.45
C ARG A 41 8.09 22.47 5.68
N VAL A 42 8.10 21.22 6.16
CA VAL A 42 7.32 20.12 5.56
C VAL A 42 5.83 20.35 5.80
N GLY A 43 5.47 20.80 7.01
CA GLY A 43 4.10 21.15 7.35
C GLY A 43 3.51 22.16 6.37
N SER A 44 4.26 23.23 6.10
CA SER A 44 3.88 24.27 5.14
C SER A 44 3.71 23.75 3.71
N GLN A 45 4.56 22.80 3.28
CA GLN A 45 4.47 22.21 1.93
C GLN A 45 3.15 21.45 1.71
N TYR A 46 2.63 20.80 2.75
CA TYR A 46 1.38 20.04 2.69
C TYR A 46 0.17 20.83 3.20
N GLY A 47 0.35 22.11 3.56
CA GLY A 47 -0.71 22.95 4.11
C GLY A 47 -1.23 22.46 5.46
N VAL A 48 -0.39 21.80 6.26
CA VAL A 48 -0.74 21.26 7.58
C VAL A 48 -0.23 22.16 8.69
N ASP A 49 -1.10 22.47 9.65
CA ASP A 49 -0.81 23.40 10.74
C ASP A 49 -1.03 22.80 12.13
N ARG A 50 -2.22 22.26 12.40
CA ARG A 50 -2.64 21.76 13.72
C ARG A 50 -3.52 20.54 13.59
N ASP A 51 -3.19 19.51 14.35
CA ASP A 51 -4.00 18.30 14.54
C ASP A 51 -4.38 17.62 13.21
N VAL A 52 -3.39 17.44 12.34
CA VAL A 52 -3.58 16.81 11.02
C VAL A 52 -3.05 15.39 11.05
N TYR A 53 -3.85 14.46 10.54
CA TYR A 53 -3.42 13.11 10.23
C TYR A 53 -3.13 13.02 8.73
N MET A 54 -2.00 12.39 8.40
CA MET A 54 -1.61 12.11 7.02
C MET A 54 -1.25 10.63 6.92
N VAL A 55 -1.76 9.95 5.90
CA VAL A 55 -1.37 8.58 5.56
C VAL A 55 -0.57 8.64 4.27
N VAL A 56 0.67 8.16 4.33
CA VAL A 56 1.58 8.05 3.20
C VAL A 56 1.81 6.56 2.95
N ASP A 57 1.72 6.13 1.69
CA ASP A 57 2.03 4.74 1.32
C ASP A 57 3.54 4.51 1.13
N GLN A 58 3.89 3.27 0.80
CA GLN A 58 5.28 2.87 0.56
C GLN A 58 5.93 3.51 -0.68
N ASP A 59 5.13 4.00 -1.62
CA ASP A 59 5.59 4.75 -2.80
C ASP A 59 5.83 6.24 -2.48
N GLY A 60 5.56 6.66 -1.24
CA GLY A 60 5.68 8.05 -0.81
C GLY A 60 4.50 8.93 -1.23
N VAL A 61 3.36 8.34 -1.60
CA VAL A 61 2.16 9.05 -2.03
C VAL A 61 1.25 9.31 -0.84
N VAL A 62 0.77 10.55 -0.70
CA VAL A 62 -0.26 10.90 0.29
C VAL A 62 -1.60 10.29 -0.13
N ARG A 63 -2.11 9.35 0.67
CA ARG A 63 -3.38 8.63 0.43
C ARG A 63 -4.55 9.20 1.23
N TYR A 64 -4.24 9.84 2.36
CA TYR A 64 -5.23 10.52 3.17
C TYR A 64 -4.59 11.74 3.83
N LEU A 65 -5.35 12.83 3.89
CA LEU A 65 -5.04 14.04 4.64
C LEU A 65 -6.30 14.48 5.36
N SER A 66 -6.25 14.64 6.68
CA SER A 66 -7.42 15.08 7.44
C SER A 66 -7.91 16.44 6.93
N PRO A 67 -9.21 16.60 6.64
CA PRO A 67 -9.77 17.89 6.32
C PRO A 67 -9.61 18.81 7.54
N GLY A 68 -9.03 20.00 7.33
CA GLY A 68 -8.87 21.00 8.37
C GLY A 68 -10.22 21.40 9.00
N GLY A 69 -10.18 21.93 10.23
CA GLY A 69 -11.35 22.41 10.96
C GLY A 69 -11.70 21.57 12.20
N LEU A 70 -12.01 22.25 13.31
CA LEU A 70 -12.39 21.59 14.57
C LEU A 70 -13.60 20.68 14.35
N GLY A 71 -13.52 19.41 14.77
CA GLY A 71 -14.59 18.41 14.65
C GLY A 71 -14.49 17.46 13.44
N GLN A 72 -13.84 17.86 12.34
CA GLN A 72 -13.62 17.01 11.15
C GLN A 72 -12.24 16.34 11.13
N ARG A 73 -11.34 16.78 12.02
CA ARG A 73 -9.93 16.33 12.15
C ARG A 73 -9.78 14.85 12.49
N TYR A 74 -10.73 14.32 13.25
CA TYR A 74 -10.74 12.94 13.75
C TYR A 74 -11.74 12.08 12.97
N ASN A 75 -11.55 11.97 11.66
CA ASN A 75 -12.23 10.91 10.90
C ASN A 75 -11.44 9.61 11.04
N GLU A 76 -11.48 9.04 12.24
CA GLU A 76 -10.77 7.79 12.57
C GLU A 76 -11.17 6.66 11.63
N MET A 77 -12.45 6.60 11.22
CA MET A 77 -12.92 5.61 10.27
C MET A 77 -12.22 5.72 8.91
N ALA A 78 -12.06 6.95 8.37
CA ALA A 78 -11.36 7.17 7.11
C ALA A 78 -9.85 6.87 7.20
N ILE A 79 -9.22 7.19 8.34
CA ILE A 79 -7.81 6.88 8.58
C ILE A 79 -7.62 5.37 8.64
N ILE A 80 -8.40 4.66 9.47
CA ILE A 80 -8.34 3.22 9.63
C ILE A 80 -8.67 2.52 8.30
N SER A 81 -9.69 2.96 7.57
CA SER A 81 -10.06 2.35 6.29
C SER A 81 -8.95 2.51 5.26
N THR A 82 -8.29 3.68 5.21
CA THR A 82 -7.17 3.93 4.30
C THR A 82 -5.99 3.01 4.65
N ILE A 83 -5.58 2.96 5.91
CA ILE A 83 -4.46 2.10 6.36
C ILE A 83 -4.78 0.64 6.07
N ARG A 84 -5.98 0.16 6.42
CA ARG A 84 -6.37 -1.23 6.14
C ARG A 84 -6.37 -1.54 4.65
N SER A 85 -6.85 -0.61 3.81
CA SER A 85 -6.84 -0.80 2.36
C SER A 85 -5.43 -0.89 1.81
N LEU A 86 -4.48 -0.11 2.33
CA LEU A 86 -3.07 -0.14 1.88
C LEU A 86 -2.37 -1.42 2.36
N LEU A 87 -2.59 -1.80 3.62
CA LEU A 87 -2.04 -3.05 4.15
C LEU A 87 -2.64 -4.27 3.46
N ALA A 88 -3.93 -4.22 3.09
CA ALA A 88 -4.61 -5.26 2.34
C ALA A 88 -4.17 -5.28 0.87
N SER A 89 -3.94 -4.13 0.22
CA SER A 89 -3.42 -4.11 -1.16
C SER A 89 -1.99 -4.63 -1.24
N ASP A 90 -1.19 -4.47 -0.18
CA ASP A 90 0.16 -5.03 -0.08
C ASP A 90 0.15 -6.55 0.26
N SER A 91 -0.96 -7.07 0.80
CA SER A 91 -1.11 -8.48 1.20
C SER A 91 -2.02 -9.31 0.29
N ASP A 92 -2.89 -8.67 -0.47
CA ASP A 92 -3.76 -9.23 -1.49
C ASP A 92 -3.32 -8.65 -2.84
N VAL A 93 -2.09 -8.98 -3.23
CA VAL A 93 -1.86 -9.17 -4.65
C VAL A 93 -2.80 -10.31 -5.02
N ALA A 94 -3.93 -10.01 -5.63
CA ALA A 94 -4.59 -10.99 -6.48
C ALA A 94 -3.55 -11.33 -7.54
N GLN A 95 -2.72 -12.33 -7.23
CA GLN A 95 -1.74 -12.87 -8.15
C GLN A 95 -2.54 -13.18 -9.39
N SER A 96 -2.18 -12.53 -10.51
CA SER A 96 -2.90 -12.77 -11.77
C SER A 96 -2.95 -14.28 -11.94
N ALA A 97 -4.10 -14.82 -12.36
CA ALA A 97 -4.20 -16.25 -12.66
C ALA A 97 -3.15 -16.70 -13.70
N SER A 98 -2.59 -15.73 -14.44
CA SER A 98 -1.53 -15.88 -15.44
C SER A 98 -0.10 -15.83 -14.89
N ASP A 99 0.10 -15.48 -13.61
CA ASP A 99 1.40 -15.53 -12.91
C ASP A 99 1.56 -16.93 -12.32
N PHE A 100 2.05 -17.83 -13.17
CA PHE A 100 2.15 -19.23 -12.86
C PHE A 100 3.34 -19.52 -11.96
N ASP A 101 4.49 -18.88 -12.14
CA ASP A 101 5.68 -19.16 -11.32
C ASP A 101 5.65 -18.51 -9.93
N GLY A 102 4.72 -17.57 -9.71
CA GLY A 102 4.49 -16.92 -8.44
C GLY A 102 5.41 -15.73 -8.18
N ASN A 103 6.17 -15.24 -9.18
CA ASN A 103 7.21 -14.24 -8.99
C ASN A 103 6.67 -12.79 -8.88
N GLY A 104 5.38 -12.58 -9.13
CA GLY A 104 4.72 -11.28 -9.06
C GLY A 104 4.72 -10.51 -10.38
N GLU A 105 5.04 -11.14 -11.51
CA GLU A 105 5.01 -10.56 -12.86
C GLU A 105 4.55 -11.63 -13.85
N VAL A 106 3.60 -11.29 -14.72
CA VAL A 106 3.21 -12.18 -15.82
C VAL A 106 4.22 -11.98 -16.96
N GLY A 107 5.23 -12.84 -17.01
CA GLY A 107 6.40 -12.68 -17.86
C GLY A 107 6.69 -13.84 -18.80
N PHE A 108 7.90 -13.84 -19.37
CA PHE A 108 8.34 -14.91 -20.27
C PHE A 108 8.46 -16.27 -19.58
N ASP A 109 8.79 -16.29 -18.29
CA ASP A 109 8.86 -17.52 -17.52
C ASP A 109 7.47 -18.17 -17.40
N ASP A 110 6.42 -17.37 -17.13
CA ASP A 110 5.03 -17.82 -17.18
C ASP A 110 4.61 -18.26 -18.58
N PHE A 111 5.05 -17.55 -19.62
CA PHE A 111 4.79 -17.95 -21.01
C PHE A 111 5.37 -19.33 -21.32
N PHE A 112 6.59 -19.64 -20.86
CA PHE A 112 7.18 -20.97 -21.07
C PHE A 112 6.42 -22.06 -20.29
N LEU A 113 5.95 -21.75 -19.08
CA LEU A 113 5.08 -22.67 -18.32
C LEU A 113 3.74 -22.92 -19.04
N PHE A 114 3.09 -21.87 -19.54
CA PHE A 114 1.86 -21.95 -20.32
C PHE A 114 2.06 -22.75 -21.62
N ALA A 115 3.11 -22.44 -22.38
CA ALA A 115 3.41 -23.11 -23.64
C ALA A 115 3.69 -24.61 -23.46
N ALA A 116 4.29 -25.01 -22.33
CA ALA A 116 4.50 -26.41 -22.00
C ALA A 116 3.18 -27.17 -21.73
N ALA A 117 2.13 -26.47 -21.29
CA ALA A 117 0.81 -27.04 -21.01
C ALA A 117 -0.19 -26.91 -22.18
N PHE A 118 0.15 -26.14 -23.22
CA PHE A 118 -0.74 -25.84 -24.35
C PHE A 118 -1.19 -27.11 -25.10
N GLY A 119 -2.49 -27.19 -25.38
CA GLY A 119 -3.15 -28.39 -25.92
C GLY A 119 -3.46 -29.47 -24.87
N GLY A 120 -3.12 -29.23 -23.60
CA GLY A 120 -3.39 -30.10 -22.46
C GLY A 120 -4.76 -29.85 -21.81
N ARG A 121 -4.91 -30.33 -20.58
CA ARG A 121 -6.10 -30.20 -19.73
C ARG A 121 -5.76 -29.85 -18.27
N ASP A 122 -4.57 -29.28 -18.06
CA ASP A 122 -4.17 -28.87 -16.73
C ASP A 122 -4.95 -27.62 -16.34
N ALA A 123 -5.84 -27.76 -15.36
CA ALA A 123 -6.74 -26.71 -14.89
C ALA A 123 -6.01 -25.45 -14.39
N ARG A 124 -4.71 -25.55 -14.09
CA ARG A 124 -3.88 -24.39 -13.72
C ARG A 124 -3.70 -23.41 -14.88
N PHE A 125 -3.70 -23.91 -16.11
CA PHE A 125 -3.45 -23.10 -17.32
C PHE A 125 -4.73 -22.89 -18.16
N ASP A 126 -5.83 -23.53 -17.77
CA ASP A 126 -7.20 -23.33 -18.30
C ASP A 126 -7.84 -22.12 -17.59
N LEU A 127 -7.55 -20.93 -18.11
CA LEU A 127 -7.93 -19.64 -17.55
C LEU A 127 -9.41 -19.31 -17.79
N ASP A 128 -10.02 -19.88 -18.84
CA ASP A 128 -11.44 -19.71 -19.13
C ASP A 128 -12.34 -20.83 -18.58
N GLN A 129 -11.74 -21.87 -18.00
CA GLN A 129 -12.39 -23.03 -17.39
C GLN A 129 -13.19 -23.89 -18.37
N SER A 130 -12.76 -23.93 -19.63
CA SER A 130 -13.38 -24.74 -20.70
C SER A 130 -13.06 -26.24 -20.61
N GLY A 131 -12.05 -26.61 -19.81
CA GLY A 131 -11.55 -27.98 -19.64
C GLY A 131 -10.38 -28.34 -20.56
N GLY A 132 -9.83 -27.36 -21.29
CA GLY A 132 -8.65 -27.48 -22.14
C GLY A 132 -7.74 -26.26 -21.99
N VAL A 133 -6.49 -26.38 -22.41
CA VAL A 133 -5.56 -25.24 -22.49
C VAL A 133 -5.38 -24.89 -23.96
N ASP A 134 -6.02 -23.83 -24.44
CA ASP A 134 -6.05 -23.45 -25.85
C ASP A 134 -5.88 -21.94 -26.11
N PHE A 135 -6.21 -21.50 -27.33
CA PHE A 135 -6.02 -20.12 -27.73
C PHE A 135 -6.91 -19.14 -26.96
N SER A 136 -8.03 -19.59 -26.42
CA SER A 136 -8.92 -18.78 -25.58
C SER A 136 -8.19 -18.39 -24.30
N ASP A 137 -7.53 -19.35 -23.65
CA ASP A 137 -6.66 -19.12 -22.49
C ASP A 137 -5.47 -18.25 -22.86
N PHE A 138 -4.88 -18.45 -24.03
CA PHE A 138 -3.76 -17.62 -24.49
C PHE A 138 -4.13 -16.13 -24.58
N PHE A 139 -5.35 -15.79 -25.03
CA PHE A 139 -5.78 -14.39 -25.06
C PHE A 139 -6.01 -13.80 -23.67
N LEU A 140 -6.47 -14.61 -22.71
CA LEU A 140 -6.58 -14.19 -21.30
C LEU A 140 -5.18 -13.97 -20.70
N PHE A 141 -4.25 -14.89 -20.92
CA PHE A 141 -2.85 -14.74 -20.55
C PHE A 141 -2.22 -13.49 -21.17
N ALA A 142 -2.38 -13.28 -22.48
CA ALA A 142 -1.82 -12.15 -23.21
C ALA A 142 -2.41 -10.80 -22.74
N ALA A 143 -3.67 -10.77 -22.30
CA ALA A 143 -4.28 -9.58 -21.71
C ALA A 143 -3.63 -9.21 -20.36
N ASP A 144 -3.00 -10.16 -19.69
CA ASP A 144 -2.27 -9.98 -18.44
C ASP A 144 -0.75 -9.85 -18.61
N PHE A 145 -0.20 -10.19 -19.77
CA PHE A 145 1.24 -10.17 -20.02
C PHE A 145 1.88 -8.80 -19.78
N GLY A 146 3.01 -8.79 -19.06
CA GLY A 146 3.73 -7.59 -18.65
C GLY A 146 3.11 -6.85 -17.46
N LYS A 147 1.95 -7.29 -16.94
CA LYS A 147 1.45 -6.78 -15.66
C LYS A 147 2.33 -7.29 -14.53
N LYS A 148 2.58 -6.41 -13.58
CA LYS A 148 3.25 -6.74 -12.32
C LYS A 148 2.21 -6.67 -11.22
N ALA A 149 2.33 -7.58 -10.26
CA ALA A 149 1.77 -7.42 -8.93
C ALA A 149 2.01 -5.98 -8.49
N ARG A 150 0.91 -5.25 -8.27
CA ARG A 150 1.00 -3.86 -7.84
C ARG A 150 1.68 -3.90 -6.48
N ARG A 151 2.89 -3.33 -6.40
CA ARG A 151 3.71 -3.37 -5.20
C ARG A 151 3.00 -2.69 -4.06
#